data_AF-A0A920QPK8-F1
#
_entry.id   AF-A0A920QPK8-F1
#
_cell.length_a   1.000
_cell.length_b   1.000
_cell.length_c   1.000
_cell.angle_alpha   90.00
_cell.angle_beta   90.00
_cell.angle_gamma   90.00
#
_symmetry.space_group_name_H-M   'P 1'
#
loop_
_entity.id
_entity.type
_entity.pdbx_description
1 polymer ?
#
loop_
_entity_poly.entity_id
_entity_poly.type
_entity_poly.pdbx_seq_one_letter_code
_entity_poly.pdbx_strand_id
1 'polypeptide(L)'
;MFYDELSWLCLNQYGAFNSPVWFNVGLHHEYGVGTDSAQGNWHYEESLGQAKRATSQYEYPQGSACFIQSVDDDLESILQLAQSEGMLFKFGSGTGTDLTPIRSKLESISGGGAPSGPMSFLRVYDQVANVVRSGGKTRRRPR
;
A
#
# COMPACT_ATOMS: atom_id res chain seq x y z
N MET A 1 6.37 17.80 26.89
CA MET A 1 6.12 19.03 26.10
C MET A 1 5.49 18.70 24.75
N PHE A 2 6.22 18.16 23.76
CA PHE A 2 5.62 17.84 22.43
C PHE A 2 4.46 16.83 22.49
N TYR A 3 4.60 15.77 23.29
CA TYR A 3 3.54 14.77 23.48
C TYR A 3 2.26 15.37 24.10
N ASP A 4 2.41 16.27 25.07
CA ASP A 4 1.28 16.86 25.80
C ASP A 4 0.50 17.83 24.90
N GLU A 5 1.20 18.62 24.09
CA GLU A 5 0.60 19.52 23.09
C GLU A 5 -0.16 18.72 22.02
N LEU A 6 0.44 17.66 21.49
CA LEU A 6 -0.18 16.79 20.49
C LEU A 6 -1.42 16.08 21.05
N SER A 7 -1.31 15.56 22.27
CA SER A 7 -2.42 14.90 22.98
C SER A 7 -3.58 15.88 23.20
N TRP A 8 -3.29 17.12 23.60
CA TRP A 8 -4.31 18.14 23.78
C TRP A 8 -5.03 18.48 22.47
N LEU A 9 -4.30 18.61 21.35
CA LEU A 9 -4.87 18.87 20.02
C LEU A 9 -5.80 17.73 19.56
N CYS A 10 -5.39 16.48 19.78
CA CYS A 10 -6.21 15.32 19.41
C CYS A 10 -7.44 15.16 20.30
N LEU A 11 -7.31 15.35 21.62
CA LEU A 11 -8.43 15.25 22.56
C LEU A 11 -9.51 16.31 22.31
N ASN A 12 -9.09 17.53 21.96
CA ASN A 12 -10.01 18.63 21.66
C ASN A 12 -10.44 18.67 20.17
N GLN A 13 -10.08 17.66 19.38
CA GLN A 13 -10.43 17.54 17.96
C GLN A 13 -9.96 18.72 17.08
N TYR A 14 -8.91 19.45 17.50
CA TYR A 14 -8.26 20.47 16.67
C TYR A 14 -7.34 19.85 15.61
N GLY A 15 -6.98 18.57 15.75
CA GLY A 15 -6.26 17.81 14.74
C GLY A 15 -6.41 16.31 14.94
N ALA A 16 -6.42 15.55 13.86
CA ALA A 16 -6.48 14.09 13.90
C ALA A 16 -5.55 13.48 12.85
N PHE A 17 -4.88 12.40 13.22
CA PHE A 17 -4.07 11.65 12.28
C PHE A 17 -4.92 10.88 11.28
N ASN A 18 -4.31 10.56 10.14
CA ASN A 18 -4.91 9.65 9.18
C ASN A 18 -5.12 8.26 9.83
N SER A 19 -5.96 7.46 9.20
CA SER A 19 -6.33 6.16 9.76
C SER A 19 -5.17 5.14 9.92
N PRO A 20 -4.18 5.01 9.01
CA PRO A 20 -3.10 4.05 9.22
C PRO A 20 -2.22 4.37 10.43
N VAL A 21 -2.03 5.65 10.76
CA VAL A 21 -1.31 6.05 11.98
C VAL A 21 -2.03 5.49 13.22
N TRP A 22 -3.35 5.66 13.31
CA TRP A 22 -4.13 5.15 14.44
C TRP A 22 -4.12 3.62 14.58
N PHE A 23 -3.96 2.90 13.48
CA PHE A 23 -4.05 1.43 13.51
C PHE A 23 -2.71 0.73 13.65
N ASN A 24 -1.62 1.32 13.16
CA ASN A 24 -0.36 0.57 13.01
C ASN A 24 0.77 1.14 13.88
N VAL A 25 0.77 2.45 14.17
CA VAL A 25 1.89 3.11 14.86
C VAL A 25 1.85 2.82 16.37
N GLY A 26 2.99 2.46 16.94
CA GLY A 26 3.15 2.21 18.38
C GLY A 26 2.74 0.82 18.86
N LEU A 27 2.05 0.02 18.03
CA LEU A 27 1.60 -1.32 18.42
C LEU A 27 2.73 -2.28 18.79
N HIS A 28 3.83 -2.27 18.01
CA HIS A 28 4.98 -3.14 18.29
C HIS A 28 5.77 -2.68 19.51
N HIS A 29 6.01 -1.37 19.64
CA HIS A 29 6.81 -0.82 20.73
C HIS A 29 6.13 -0.96 22.09
N GLU A 30 4.82 -0.72 22.16
CA GLU A 30 4.08 -0.74 23.43
C GLU A 30 3.57 -2.13 23.80
N TYR A 31 3.07 -2.90 22.82
CA TYR A 31 2.38 -4.17 23.06
C TYR A 31 3.12 -5.39 22.53
N GLY A 32 4.29 -5.23 21.90
CA GLY A 32 5.01 -6.34 21.27
C GLY A 32 4.20 -7.02 20.15
N VAL A 33 3.25 -6.32 19.53
CA VAL A 33 2.40 -6.90 18.48
C VAL A 33 3.26 -7.14 17.24
N GLY A 34 3.26 -8.38 16.74
CA GLY A 34 3.93 -8.72 15.49
C GLY A 34 5.30 -9.39 15.61
N THR A 35 5.74 -9.80 16.80
CA THR A 35 7.03 -10.48 16.99
C THR A 35 7.15 -11.77 16.16
N ASP A 36 6.03 -12.50 15.96
CA ASP A 36 5.95 -13.71 15.12
C ASP A 36 5.29 -13.46 13.75
N SER A 37 5.25 -12.20 13.29
CA SER A 37 4.60 -11.86 12.02
C SER A 37 5.55 -12.04 10.83
N ALA A 38 4.98 -12.29 9.64
CA ALA A 38 5.76 -12.39 8.40
C ALA A 38 6.49 -11.06 8.08
N GLN A 39 7.43 -11.08 7.13
CA GLN A 39 8.20 -9.88 6.73
C GLN A 39 7.33 -8.63 6.54
N GLY A 40 7.79 -7.52 7.10
CA GLY A 40 7.10 -6.24 7.13
C GLY A 40 7.44 -5.30 5.98
N ASN A 41 7.20 -4.01 6.21
CA ASN A 41 7.48 -2.98 5.23
C ASN A 41 8.98 -2.77 5.03
N TRP A 42 9.31 -2.06 3.95
CA TRP A 42 10.66 -1.58 3.72
C TRP A 42 10.98 -0.42 4.64
N HIS A 43 12.16 -0.44 5.24
CA HIS A 43 12.72 0.69 5.96
C HIS A 43 14.15 0.94 5.48
N TYR A 44 14.62 2.18 5.67
CA TYR A 44 15.99 2.53 5.36
C TYR A 44 16.90 2.17 6.53
N GLU A 45 18.01 1.49 6.26
CA GLU A 45 19.03 1.16 7.24
C GLU A 45 20.25 2.05 7.00
N GLU A 46 20.45 3.06 7.86
CA GLU A 46 21.51 4.08 7.70
C GLU A 46 22.93 3.48 7.74
N SER A 47 23.15 2.41 8.49
CA SER A 47 24.45 1.74 8.62
C SER A 47 24.94 1.09 7.32
N LEU A 48 24.01 0.57 6.52
CA LEU A 48 24.29 -0.10 5.25
C LEU A 48 24.02 0.81 4.04
N GLY A 49 23.35 1.94 4.27
CA GLY A 49 22.92 2.86 3.21
C GLY A 49 21.89 2.25 2.25
N GLN A 50 21.17 1.20 2.67
CA GLN A 50 20.29 0.41 1.80
C GLN A 50 18.89 0.25 2.41
N ALA A 51 17.90 0.08 1.54
CA ALA A 51 16.55 -0.26 1.96
C ALA A 51 16.46 -1.77 2.22
N LYS A 52 15.97 -2.15 3.40
CA LYS A 52 15.80 -3.54 3.81
C LYS A 52 14.35 -3.79 4.23
N ARG A 53 13.86 -5.01 4.03
CA ARG A 53 12.56 -5.41 4.57
C ARG A 53 12.68 -5.67 6.07
N ALA A 54 11.75 -5.09 6.83
CA ALA A 54 11.61 -5.36 8.25
C ALA A 54 11.34 -6.85 8.48
N THR A 55 11.91 -7.38 9.55
CA THR A 55 11.68 -8.76 10.02
C THR A 55 10.24 -8.94 10.50
N SER A 56 9.63 -7.89 11.05
CA SER A 56 8.25 -7.86 11.56
C SER A 56 7.38 -6.82 10.84
N GLN A 57 6.07 -7.09 10.74
CA GLN A 57 5.08 -6.20 10.10
C GLN A 57 4.86 -4.87 10.84
N TYR A 58 5.05 -4.86 12.14
CA TYR A 58 4.66 -3.73 12.99
C TYR A 58 5.84 -3.00 13.62
N GLU A 59 7.06 -3.53 13.48
CA GLU A 59 8.29 -2.83 13.91
C GLU A 59 8.50 -1.54 13.12
N TYR A 60 8.29 -1.60 11.80
CA TYR A 60 8.23 -0.44 10.90
C TYR A 60 6.84 -0.34 10.26
N PRO A 61 5.86 0.20 10.99
CA PRO A 61 4.46 0.18 10.56
C PRO A 61 4.18 1.16 9.42
N GLN A 62 3.21 0.82 8.59
CA GLN A 62 2.72 1.72 7.54
C GLN A 62 1.83 2.81 8.15
N GLY A 63 2.29 4.06 8.10
CA GLY A 63 1.55 5.25 8.59
C GLY A 63 0.97 6.13 7.47
N SER A 64 1.32 5.88 6.21
CA SER A 64 0.84 6.70 5.10
C SER A 64 -0.47 6.16 4.54
N ALA A 65 -1.39 7.05 4.18
CA ALA A 65 -2.71 6.66 3.68
C ALA A 65 -2.79 6.59 2.15
N CYS A 66 -1.92 7.30 1.43
CA CYS A 66 -2.01 7.45 -0.02
C CYS A 66 -0.68 7.12 -0.67
N PHE A 67 -0.73 6.29 -1.71
CA PHE A 67 0.40 5.93 -2.57
C PHE A 67 0.03 6.16 -4.03
N ILE A 68 1.03 6.55 -4.82
CA ILE A 68 0.89 6.65 -6.28
C ILE A 68 1.93 5.71 -6.88
N GLN A 69 1.48 4.84 -7.79
CA GLN A 69 2.33 3.87 -8.46
C GLN A 69 2.33 4.12 -9.96
N SER A 70 3.43 3.75 -10.60
CA SER A 70 3.58 3.73 -12.05
C SER A 70 3.71 2.28 -12.52
N VAL A 71 3.31 2.03 -13.75
CA VAL A 71 3.42 0.71 -14.39
C VAL A 71 4.00 0.88 -15.77
N ASP A 72 4.84 -0.07 -16.17
CA ASP A 72 5.37 -0.13 -17.53
C ASP A 72 4.48 -1.04 -18.39
N ASP A 73 4.56 -0.88 -19.72
CA ASP A 73 3.79 -1.68 -20.68
C ASP A 73 4.38 -3.09 -20.89
N ASP A 74 4.54 -3.80 -19.78
CA ASP A 74 5.00 -5.17 -19.70
C ASP A 74 4.16 -5.96 -18.70
N LEU A 75 3.91 -7.24 -19.00
CA LEU A 75 3.05 -8.09 -18.17
C LEU A 75 3.62 -8.30 -16.77
N GLU A 76 4.95 -8.37 -16.64
CA GLU A 76 5.62 -8.50 -15.35
C GLU A 76 5.35 -7.26 -14.48
N SER A 77 5.53 -6.06 -15.04
CA SER A 77 5.27 -4.79 -14.33
C SER A 77 3.79 -4.68 -13.91
N ILE A 78 2.86 -5.05 -14.79
CA ILE A 78 1.41 -5.07 -14.53
C ILE A 78 1.04 -6.02 -13.37
N LEU A 79 1.66 -7.20 -13.29
CA LEU A 79 1.40 -8.17 -12.23
C LEU A 79 2.10 -7.79 -10.92
N GLN A 80 3.30 -7.23 -10.99
CA GLN A 80 4.00 -6.67 -9.83
C GLN A 80 3.22 -5.52 -9.19
N LEU A 81 2.55 -4.70 -10.00
CA LEU A 81 1.63 -3.68 -9.50
C LEU A 81 0.48 -4.32 -8.70
N ALA A 82 -0.19 -5.35 -9.22
CA ALA A 82 -1.28 -6.02 -8.51
C ALA A 82 -0.84 -6.54 -7.13
N GLN A 83 0.36 -7.13 -7.07
CA GLN A 83 0.95 -7.58 -5.80
C GLN A 83 1.18 -6.40 -4.84
N SER A 84 1.78 -5.33 -5.33
CA SER A 84 2.13 -4.15 -4.53
C SER A 84 0.87 -3.45 -3.99
N GLU A 85 -0.15 -3.26 -4.82
CA GLU A 85 -1.44 -2.71 -4.41
C GLU A 85 -2.10 -3.58 -3.34
N GLY A 86 -2.13 -4.91 -3.53
CA GLY A 86 -2.64 -5.85 -2.54
C GLY A 86 -1.92 -5.74 -1.19
N MET A 87 -0.59 -5.59 -1.20
CA MET A 87 0.18 -5.39 0.03
C MET A 87 -0.12 -4.04 0.71
N LEU A 88 -0.36 -2.98 -0.05
CA LEU A 88 -0.77 -1.68 0.50
C LEU A 88 -2.16 -1.74 1.14
N PHE A 89 -3.11 -2.44 0.49
CA PHE A 89 -4.46 -2.62 1.03
C PHE A 89 -4.48 -3.45 2.31
N LYS A 90 -3.60 -4.45 2.44
CA LYS A 90 -3.43 -5.24 3.67
C LYS A 90 -3.17 -4.34 4.89
N PHE A 91 -2.33 -3.31 4.74
CA PHE A 91 -1.98 -2.37 5.81
C PHE A 91 -2.93 -1.16 5.94
N GLY A 92 -4.02 -1.14 5.17
CA GLY A 92 -5.02 -0.08 5.21
C GLY A 92 -4.63 1.19 4.45
N SER A 93 -3.65 1.11 3.56
CA SER A 93 -3.31 2.22 2.67
C SER A 93 -4.14 2.18 1.39
N GLY A 94 -4.45 3.34 0.82
CA GLY A 94 -4.99 3.48 -0.52
C GLY A 94 -3.87 3.71 -1.53
N THR A 95 -4.09 3.25 -2.77
CA THR A 95 -3.16 3.43 -3.88
C THR A 95 -3.92 3.89 -5.11
N GLY A 96 -3.27 4.68 -5.95
CA GLY A 96 -3.72 5.04 -7.29
C GLY A 96 -2.58 4.81 -8.27
N THR A 97 -2.91 4.38 -9.47
CA THR A 97 -1.90 3.99 -10.46
C THR A 97 -2.11 4.73 -11.76
N ASP A 98 -1.04 5.29 -12.31
CA ASP A 98 -1.03 5.79 -13.68
C ASP A 98 -0.98 4.63 -14.68
N LEU A 99 -2.08 4.40 -15.40
CA LEU A 99 -2.21 3.38 -16.45
C LEU A 99 -1.94 3.93 -17.86
N THR A 100 -1.55 5.21 -17.99
CA THR A 100 -1.24 5.84 -19.28
C THR A 100 -0.22 5.05 -20.11
N PRO A 101 0.81 4.40 -19.52
CA PRO A 101 1.78 3.65 -20.31
C PRO A 101 1.21 2.39 -20.98
N ILE A 102 0.11 1.82 -20.49
CA ILE A 102 -0.43 0.55 -21.00
C ILE A 102 -1.06 0.76 -22.38
N ARG A 103 -0.63 -0.06 -23.36
CA ARG A 103 -1.12 0.00 -24.74
C ARG A 103 -2.64 -0.21 -24.87
N SER A 104 -3.23 0.40 -25.90
CA SER A 104 -4.65 0.20 -26.22
C SER A 104 -4.93 -1.19 -26.79
N LYS A 105 -6.19 -1.65 -26.70
CA LYS A 105 -6.66 -2.96 -27.19
C LYS A 105 -6.43 -3.19 -28.70
N LEU A 106 -6.23 -2.12 -29.47
CA LEU A 106 -6.04 -2.17 -30.92
C LEU A 106 -4.56 -2.19 -31.35
N GLU A 107 -3.62 -2.09 -30.41
CA GLU A 107 -2.19 -2.10 -30.72
C GLU A 107 -1.66 -3.52 -30.90
N SER A 108 -0.57 -3.67 -31.64
CA SER A 108 0.04 -4.98 -31.88
C SER A 108 0.87 -5.45 -30.68
N ILE A 109 0.92 -6.77 -30.46
CA ILE A 109 1.83 -7.40 -29.50
C ILE A 109 2.83 -8.26 -30.27
N SER A 110 4.08 -8.27 -29.83
CA SER A 110 5.17 -9.05 -30.43
C SER A 110 4.89 -10.56 -30.47
N GLY A 111 4.07 -11.08 -29.54
CA GLY A 111 3.68 -12.50 -29.46
C GLY A 111 2.48 -12.92 -30.33
N GLY A 112 1.86 -12.00 -31.07
CA GLY A 112 0.62 -12.25 -31.80
C GLY A 112 -0.63 -12.19 -30.92
N GLY A 113 -1.76 -11.78 -31.50
CA GLY A 113 -3.02 -11.54 -30.79
C GLY A 113 -3.29 -10.06 -30.51
N ALA A 114 -4.42 -9.79 -29.85
CA ALA A 114 -4.86 -8.45 -29.48
C ALA A 114 -4.68 -8.22 -27.97
N PRO A 115 -4.10 -7.09 -27.55
CA PRO A 115 -3.92 -6.75 -26.14
C PRO A 115 -5.26 -6.56 -25.43
N SER A 116 -5.28 -6.88 -24.14
CA SER A 116 -6.49 -6.72 -23.30
C SER A 116 -6.90 -5.26 -23.09
N GLY A 117 -5.94 -4.33 -23.24
CA GLY A 117 -6.09 -2.91 -22.94
C GLY A 117 -6.15 -2.59 -21.44
N PRO A 118 -5.98 -1.31 -21.06
CA PRO A 118 -5.89 -0.90 -19.65
C PRO A 118 -7.16 -1.17 -18.84
N MET A 119 -8.33 -1.09 -19.47
CA MET A 119 -9.62 -1.33 -18.80
C MET A 119 -9.79 -2.77 -18.30
N SER A 120 -9.17 -3.75 -18.97
CA SER A 120 -9.22 -5.14 -18.53
C SER A 120 -8.39 -5.34 -17.25
N PHE A 121 -7.22 -4.73 -17.19
CA PHE A 121 -6.36 -4.76 -16.00
C PHE A 121 -6.96 -3.95 -14.85
N LEU A 122 -7.58 -2.81 -15.11
CA LEU A 122 -8.30 -2.03 -14.10
C LEU A 122 -9.39 -2.85 -13.40
N ARG A 123 -10.12 -3.70 -14.13
CA ARG A 123 -11.08 -4.63 -13.53
C ARG A 123 -10.40 -5.66 -12.62
N VAL A 124 -9.22 -6.15 -12.98
CA VAL A 124 -8.45 -7.07 -12.14
C VAL A 124 -8.02 -6.37 -10.84
N TYR A 125 -7.48 -5.15 -10.93
CA TYR A 125 -7.09 -4.37 -9.74
C TYR A 125 -8.28 -4.06 -8.83
N ASP A 126 -9.44 -3.71 -9.40
CA ASP A 126 -10.68 -3.51 -8.62
C ASP A 126 -11.11 -4.81 -7.91
N GLN A 127 -11.01 -5.96 -8.57
CA GLN A 127 -11.29 -7.26 -7.92
C GLN A 127 -10.28 -7.57 -6.81
N VAL A 128 -8.99 -7.33 -7.02
CA VAL A 128 -7.95 -7.50 -6.00
C VAL A 128 -8.24 -6.62 -4.79
N ALA A 129 -8.55 -5.34 -5.00
CA ALA A 129 -8.93 -4.43 -3.92
C ALA A 129 -10.19 -4.88 -3.17
N ASN A 130 -11.17 -5.48 -3.88
CA ASN A 130 -12.39 -5.99 -3.26
C ASN A 130 -12.17 -7.25 -2.41
N VAL A 131 -11.23 -8.12 -2.82
CA VAL A 131 -10.89 -9.39 -2.16
C VAL A 131 -9.93 -9.18 -1.00
N VAL A 132 -8.90 -8.35 -1.19
CA VAL A 132 -7.89 -8.02 -0.18
C VAL A 132 -8.49 -7.01 0.79
N ARG A 133 -9.37 -7.50 1.65
CA ARG A 133 -9.92 -6.75 2.77
C ARG A 133 -8.95 -6.87 3.93
N SER A 134 -8.43 -5.73 4.40
CA SER A 134 -7.92 -5.62 5.76
C SER A 134 -8.99 -6.17 6.70
N GLY A 135 -8.68 -7.26 7.41
CA GLY A 135 -9.62 -8.05 8.20
C GLY A 135 -10.46 -7.22 9.18
N GLY A 136 -11.60 -6.71 8.72
CA GLY A 136 -12.63 -6.04 9.52
C GLY A 136 -12.50 -4.53 9.75
N LYS A 137 -11.46 -3.82 9.27
CA LYS A 137 -11.25 -2.39 9.63
C LYS A 137 -11.17 -1.44 8.42
N THR A 138 -12.34 -1.24 7.79
CA THR A 138 -12.69 -0.22 6.77
C THR A 138 -12.65 -0.69 5.31
N ARG A 139 -13.79 -0.57 4.64
CA ARG A 139 -14.00 -0.78 3.19
C ARG A 139 -13.48 0.45 2.43
N ARG A 140 -12.46 0.31 1.57
CA ARG A 140 -11.89 1.44 0.82
C ARG A 140 -11.96 1.19 -0.68
N ARG A 141 -12.24 2.26 -1.43
CA ARG A 141 -12.45 2.24 -2.88
C ARG A 141 -11.13 2.55 -3.60
N PRO A 142 -10.75 1.81 -4.65
CA PRO A 142 -9.83 2.33 -5.64
C PRO A 142 -10.48 3.52 -6.37
N ARG A 143 -9.68 4.53 -6.73
CA ARG A 143 -10.07 5.65 -7.60
C ARG A 143 -9.12 5.69 -8.79
#